data_AF-A0A8T1GXY8-F1
#
_entry.id   AF-A0A8T1GXY8-F1
#
_cell.length_a   1.000
_cell.length_b   1.000
_cell.length_c   1.000
_cell.angle_alpha   90.00
_cell.angle_beta   90.00
_cell.angle_gamma   90.00
#
_symmetry.space_group_name_H-M   'P 1'
#
loop_
_entity.id
_entity.type
_entity.pdbx_description
1 polymer ?
#
loop_
_entity_poly.entity_id
_entity_poly.type
_entity_poly.pdbx_seq_one_letter_code
_entity_poly.pdbx_strand_id
1 'polypeptide(L)'
;VCGRTIDGSETKVVPGTDELIFSGRNVMMGYLKREQQTKDMIDEAGWLHSGDCGKIDEDGFMSISGRIKELLITAGGENIPPVIVEDTIKEELPLLSNVMVIDDRRKLLSALFTLRVTEDNEGQPTDTLDEKALHVMKEIGSSATTVAEARADEKVKAYLDA
;
A
#
# COMPACT_ATOMS: atom_id res chain seq x y z
N VAL A 1 1.35 -10.86 -6.70
CA VAL A 1 2.43 -11.40 -7.57
C VAL A 1 2.53 -10.54 -8.81
N CYS A 2 3.74 -10.13 -9.20
CA CYS A 2 4.01 -9.20 -10.29
C CYS A 2 4.38 -9.90 -11.61
N GLY A 3 4.64 -11.21 -11.57
CA GLY A 3 5.04 -12.01 -12.73
C GLY A 3 6.53 -12.38 -12.70
N ARG A 4 7.03 -12.93 -13.80
CA ARG A 4 8.43 -13.32 -13.98
C ARG A 4 9.20 -12.22 -14.70
N THR A 5 10.53 -12.23 -14.58
CA THR A 5 11.40 -11.33 -15.34
C THR A 5 11.16 -11.50 -16.84
N ILE A 6 11.12 -10.38 -17.57
CA ILE A 6 10.97 -10.38 -19.03
C ILE A 6 12.26 -10.87 -19.71
N ASP A 7 12.11 -11.55 -20.85
CA ASP A 7 13.24 -12.03 -21.64
C ASP A 7 14.19 -10.88 -22.02
N GLY A 8 15.50 -11.11 -21.85
CA GLY A 8 16.54 -10.12 -22.15
C GLY A 8 16.80 -9.12 -21.03
N SER A 9 16.15 -9.28 -19.88
CA SER A 9 16.43 -8.57 -18.64
C SER A 9 16.83 -9.55 -17.54
N GLU A 10 17.50 -9.04 -16.51
CA GLU A 10 17.80 -9.77 -15.29
C GLU A 10 17.17 -9.06 -14.09
N THR A 11 16.78 -9.85 -13.09
CA THR A 11 16.30 -9.33 -11.81
C THR A 11 16.93 -10.12 -10.68
N LYS A 12 17.33 -9.42 -9.62
CA LYS A 12 17.90 -10.02 -8.41
C LYS A 12 17.30 -9.37 -7.18
N VAL A 13 17.39 -10.07 -6.06
CA VAL A 13 17.08 -9.55 -4.73
C VAL A 13 18.41 -9.29 -4.02
N VAL A 14 18.60 -8.09 -3.48
CA VAL A 14 19.80 -7.73 -2.72
C VAL A 14 19.73 -8.32 -1.31
N PRO A 15 20.70 -9.15 -0.90
CA PRO A 15 20.70 -9.72 0.45
C PRO A 15 20.78 -8.63 1.53
N GLY A 16 19.92 -8.73 2.54
CA GLY A 16 19.90 -7.84 3.70
C GLY A 16 18.97 -6.63 3.58
N THR A 17 18.70 -6.14 2.36
CA THR A 17 17.69 -5.09 2.12
C THR A 17 16.42 -5.62 1.45
N ASP A 18 16.48 -6.84 0.90
CA ASP A 18 15.46 -7.45 0.07
C ASP A 18 15.06 -6.59 -1.15
N GLU A 19 15.96 -5.69 -1.58
CA GLU A 19 15.71 -4.79 -2.70
C GLU A 19 15.69 -5.56 -4.02
N LEU A 20 14.66 -5.34 -4.82
CA LEU A 20 14.63 -5.81 -6.21
C LEU A 20 15.48 -4.89 -7.08
N ILE A 21 16.49 -5.45 -7.74
CA ILE A 21 17.36 -4.72 -8.66
C ILE A 21 17.24 -5.28 -10.08
N PHE A 22 17.33 -4.39 -11.06
CA PHE A 22 17.06 -4.72 -12.46
C PHE A 22 18.25 -4.40 -13.35
N SER A 23 18.53 -5.26 -14.32
CA SER A 23 19.50 -4.98 -15.39
C SER A 23 18.94 -5.42 -16.74
N GLY A 24 19.36 -4.76 -17.82
CA GLY A 24 18.91 -5.08 -19.17
C GLY A 24 18.78 -3.84 -20.06
N ARG A 25 18.44 -4.07 -21.34
CA ARG A 25 18.30 -3.00 -22.34
C ARG A 25 17.15 -2.04 -22.06
N ASN A 26 16.25 -2.41 -21.15
CA ASN A 26 15.13 -1.60 -20.68
C ASN A 26 15.51 -0.60 -19.59
N VAL A 27 16.72 -0.70 -19.01
CA VAL A 27 17.21 0.25 -18.02
C VAL A 27 17.65 1.55 -18.69
N MET A 28 17.31 2.69 -18.07
CA MET A 28 17.68 4.01 -18.57
C MET A 28 19.20 4.20 -18.63
N MET A 29 19.68 5.08 -19.52
CA MET A 29 21.10 5.50 -19.52
C MET A 29 21.45 6.38 -18.30
N GLY A 30 20.44 6.96 -17.65
CA GLY A 30 20.59 7.85 -16.51
C GLY A 30 19.72 9.09 -16.57
N TYR A 31 19.85 9.93 -15.56
CA TYR A 31 19.15 11.19 -15.44
C TYR A 31 19.88 12.31 -16.23
N LEU A 32 19.12 13.05 -17.03
CA LEU A 32 19.64 14.15 -17.84
C LEU A 32 20.34 15.21 -16.97
N LYS A 33 21.64 15.45 -17.23
CA LYS A 33 22.50 16.40 -16.50
C LYS A 33 22.58 16.13 -14.99
N ARG A 34 22.34 14.89 -14.54
CA ARG A 34 22.41 14.52 -13.12
C ARG A 34 23.21 13.23 -12.95
N GLU A 35 24.51 13.36 -13.15
CA GLU A 35 25.44 12.23 -13.13
C GLU A 35 25.50 11.54 -11.75
N GLN A 36 25.56 12.31 -10.65
CA GLN A 36 25.61 11.73 -9.32
C GLN A 36 24.37 10.87 -9.03
N GLN A 37 23.18 11.40 -9.30
CA GLN A 37 21.92 10.68 -9.08
C GLN A 37 21.78 9.46 -10.00
N THR A 38 22.44 9.49 -11.16
CA THR A 38 22.52 8.33 -12.04
C THR A 38 23.38 7.23 -11.39
N LYS A 39 24.53 7.59 -10.83
CA LYS A 39 25.44 6.68 -10.12
C LYS A 39 24.84 6.14 -8.82
N ASP A 40 24.00 6.95 -8.16
CA ASP A 40 23.28 6.51 -6.96
C ASP A 40 22.15 5.51 -7.29
N MET A 41 21.59 5.60 -8.50
CA MET A 41 20.48 4.76 -8.96
C MET A 41 20.94 3.51 -9.72
N ILE A 42 22.04 3.62 -10.48
CA ILE A 42 22.61 2.55 -11.30
C ILE A 42 24.04 2.33 -10.84
N ASP A 43 24.32 1.14 -10.31
CA ASP A 43 25.63 0.80 -9.79
C ASP A 43 26.68 0.61 -10.91
N GLU A 44 27.95 0.44 -10.50
CA GLU A 44 29.07 0.22 -11.44
C GLU A 44 28.94 -1.08 -12.24
N ALA A 45 28.13 -2.04 -11.76
CA ALA A 45 27.84 -3.29 -12.44
C ALA A 45 26.62 -3.20 -13.38
N GLY A 46 25.97 -2.04 -13.49
CA GLY A 46 24.82 -1.80 -14.37
C GLY A 46 23.48 -2.27 -13.82
N TRP A 47 23.34 -2.36 -12.50
CA TRP A 47 22.08 -2.68 -11.82
C TRP A 47 21.36 -1.42 -11.38
N LEU A 48 20.10 -1.30 -11.75
CA LEU A 48 19.19 -0.27 -11.28
C LEU A 48 18.59 -0.66 -9.93
N HIS A 49 18.81 0.18 -8.93
CA HIS A 49 18.24 0.11 -7.58
C HIS A 49 16.81 0.65 -7.57
N SER A 50 15.80 -0.23 -7.48
CA SER A 50 14.41 0.18 -7.60
C SER A 50 13.87 0.92 -6.37
N GLY A 51 14.48 0.69 -5.20
CA GLY A 51 13.94 1.10 -3.92
C GLY A 51 12.74 0.27 -3.44
N ASP A 52 12.36 -0.79 -4.15
CA ASP A 52 11.24 -1.67 -3.83
C ASP A 52 11.76 -2.97 -3.17
N CYS A 53 11.20 -3.32 -2.01
CA CYS A 53 11.47 -4.59 -1.33
C CYS A 53 10.61 -5.70 -1.91
N GLY A 54 11.17 -6.88 -2.09
CA GLY A 54 10.42 -8.03 -2.59
C GLY A 54 11.18 -9.34 -2.51
N LYS A 55 10.56 -10.37 -3.07
CA LYS A 55 11.12 -11.72 -3.15
C LYS A 55 10.84 -12.35 -4.51
N ILE A 56 11.68 -13.31 -4.86
CA ILE A 56 11.52 -14.19 -6.01
C ILE A 56 11.33 -15.60 -5.45
N ASP A 57 10.26 -16.29 -5.85
CA ASP A 57 10.00 -17.67 -5.45
C ASP A 57 10.75 -18.69 -6.32
N GLU A 58 10.62 -19.98 -5.99
CA GLU A 58 11.30 -21.08 -6.67
C GLU A 58 10.89 -21.22 -8.15
N ASP A 59 9.68 -20.79 -8.50
CA ASP A 59 9.15 -20.78 -9.86
C ASP A 59 9.59 -19.51 -10.65
N GLY A 60 10.29 -18.59 -9.99
CA GLY A 60 10.83 -17.36 -10.54
C GLY A 60 9.80 -16.22 -10.63
N PHE A 61 8.70 -16.28 -9.88
CA PHE A 61 7.73 -15.19 -9.79
C PHE A 61 8.14 -14.19 -8.72
N MET A 62 8.02 -12.91 -9.07
CA MET A 62 8.30 -11.78 -8.19
C MET A 62 7.05 -11.35 -7.41
N SER A 63 7.26 -10.96 -6.16
CA SER A 63 6.28 -10.20 -5.37
C SER A 63 6.95 -9.01 -4.70
N ILE A 64 6.34 -7.84 -4.81
CA ILE A 64 6.75 -6.63 -4.10
C ILE A 64 6.01 -6.57 -2.76
N SER A 65 6.76 -6.33 -1.69
CA SER A 65 6.23 -6.17 -0.34
C SER A 65 6.00 -4.72 0.04
N GLY A 66 6.76 -3.78 -0.54
CA GLY A 66 6.64 -2.34 -0.28
C GLY A 66 7.88 -1.57 -0.71
N ARG A 67 7.97 -0.29 -0.36
CA ARG A 67 9.15 0.54 -0.64
C ARG A 67 10.06 0.68 0.57
N ILE A 68 11.37 0.60 0.36
CA ILE A 68 12.40 0.76 1.40
C ILE A 68 12.20 2.06 2.19
N LYS A 69 11.85 3.15 1.51
CA LYS A 69 11.66 4.47 2.13
C LYS A 69 10.31 4.66 2.84
N GLU A 70 9.36 3.76 2.61
CA GLU A 70 7.99 3.84 3.15
C GLU A 70 7.73 2.75 4.19
N LEU A 71 8.72 1.92 4.54
CA LEU A 71 8.58 0.95 5.62
C LEU A 71 8.33 1.67 6.95
N LEU A 72 7.29 1.23 7.66
CA LEU A 72 6.98 1.68 9.01
C LEU A 72 8.01 1.08 9.95
N ILE A 73 8.63 1.91 10.79
CA ILE A 73 9.56 1.43 11.81
C ILE A 73 8.84 1.42 13.14
N THR A 74 8.52 0.23 13.63
CA THR A 74 7.86 0.11 14.94
C THR A 74 8.81 0.49 16.06
N ALA A 75 8.27 0.77 17.26
CA ALA A 75 9.09 1.06 18.44
C ALA A 75 10.07 -0.08 18.80
N GLY A 76 9.82 -1.32 18.31
CA GLY A 76 10.70 -2.47 18.46
C GLY A 76 11.81 -2.59 17.41
N GLY A 77 11.85 -1.68 16.42
CA GLY A 77 12.81 -1.70 15.32
C GLY A 77 12.46 -2.65 14.18
N GLU A 78 11.23 -3.17 14.14
CA GLU A 78 10.74 -3.99 13.04
C GLU A 78 10.29 -3.10 11.88
N ASN A 79 10.65 -3.50 10.66
CA ASN A 79 10.26 -2.81 9.43
C ASN A 79 9.01 -3.47 8.86
N ILE A 80 7.88 -2.76 8.85
CA ILE A 80 6.61 -3.28 8.39
C ILE A 80 6.16 -2.49 7.15
N PRO A 81 5.87 -3.14 6.02
CA PRO A 81 5.25 -2.46 4.89
C PRO A 81 3.83 -1.96 5.22
N PRO A 82 3.48 -0.69 4.92
CA PRO A 82 2.16 -0.13 5.21
C PRO A 82 1.02 -0.94 4.59
N VAL A 83 1.22 -1.42 3.35
CA VAL A 83 0.20 -2.16 2.58
C VAL A 83 -0.34 -3.36 3.35
N ILE A 84 0.51 -4.08 4.09
CA ILE A 84 0.09 -5.24 4.88
C ILE A 84 -0.91 -4.81 5.96
N VAL A 85 -0.62 -3.70 6.65
CA VAL A 85 -1.47 -3.17 7.71
C VAL A 85 -2.78 -2.63 7.12
N GLU A 86 -2.70 -1.89 6.00
CA GLU A 86 -3.85 -1.33 5.30
C GLU A 86 -4.82 -2.42 4.81
N ASP A 87 -4.30 -3.47 4.18
CA ASP A 87 -5.10 -4.60 3.70
C ASP A 87 -5.73 -5.37 4.85
N THR A 88 -4.99 -5.61 5.94
CA THR A 88 -5.53 -6.26 7.14
C THR A 88 -6.68 -5.46 7.74
N ILE A 89 -6.54 -4.13 7.86
CA ILE A 89 -7.62 -3.26 8.37
C ILE A 89 -8.84 -3.34 7.44
N LYS A 90 -8.65 -3.37 6.12
CA LYS A 90 -9.77 -3.47 5.17
C LYS A 90 -10.48 -4.82 5.20
N GLU A 91 -9.76 -5.90 5.49
CA GLU A 91 -10.33 -7.23 5.67
C GLU A 91 -11.18 -7.32 6.95
N GLU A 92 -10.68 -6.77 8.06
CA GLU A 92 -11.38 -6.76 9.35
C GLU A 92 -12.54 -5.76 9.41
N LEU A 93 -12.44 -4.65 8.66
CA LEU A 93 -13.47 -3.61 8.61
C LEU A 93 -14.07 -3.48 7.18
N PRO A 94 -14.98 -4.38 6.77
CA PRO A 94 -15.65 -4.32 5.46
C PRO A 94 -16.38 -3.02 5.15
N LEU A 95 -16.67 -2.21 6.18
CA LEU A 95 -17.24 -0.87 6.07
C LEU A 95 -16.32 0.12 5.33
N LEU A 96 -15.00 -0.13 5.32
CA LEU A 96 -14.00 0.76 4.75
C LEU A 96 -13.78 0.49 3.25
N SER A 97 -13.59 1.56 2.48
CA SER A 97 -13.25 1.52 1.05
C SER A 97 -11.74 1.60 0.84
N ASN A 98 -11.12 2.63 1.41
CA ASN A 98 -9.68 2.87 1.37
C ASN A 98 -9.15 3.11 2.77
N VAL A 99 -7.93 2.64 3.02
CA VAL A 99 -7.17 2.84 4.25
C VAL A 99 -5.75 3.23 3.85
N MET A 100 -5.18 4.22 4.53
CA MET A 100 -3.83 4.69 4.34
C MET A 100 -3.18 4.87 5.71
N VAL A 101 -2.11 4.13 5.97
CA VAL A 101 -1.35 4.24 7.21
C VAL A 101 -0.31 5.35 7.06
N ILE A 102 -0.22 6.19 8.09
CA ILE A 102 0.63 7.37 8.13
C ILE A 102 1.58 7.24 9.32
N ASP A 103 2.87 7.24 9.00
CA ASP A 103 3.98 7.32 9.96
C ASP A 103 4.76 8.63 9.75
N ASP A 104 4.15 9.73 10.22
CA ASP A 104 4.76 11.07 10.17
C ASP A 104 5.59 11.34 11.44
N ARG A 105 6.53 10.44 11.76
CA ARG A 105 7.38 10.48 12.98
C ARG A 105 6.56 10.59 14.27
N ARG A 106 5.34 10.04 14.26
CA ARG A 106 4.45 10.07 15.41
C ARG A 106 4.77 8.90 16.32
N LYS A 107 4.48 9.04 17.61
CA LYS A 107 4.67 7.94 18.58
C LYS A 107 3.79 6.73 18.30
N LEU A 108 2.67 6.94 17.60
CA LEU A 108 1.69 5.92 17.23
C LEU A 108 1.40 6.03 15.74
N LEU A 109 1.27 4.88 15.08
CA LEU A 109 0.77 4.82 13.72
C LEU A 109 -0.66 5.36 13.68
N SER A 110 -0.94 6.21 12.70
CA SER A 110 -2.29 6.74 12.45
C SER A 110 -2.78 6.22 11.11
N ALA A 111 -4.08 6.02 10.94
CA ALA A 111 -4.67 5.66 9.66
C ALA A 111 -5.69 6.71 9.21
N LEU A 112 -5.66 7.06 7.94
CA LEU A 112 -6.73 7.79 7.26
C LEU A 112 -7.54 6.77 6.47
N PHE A 113 -8.87 6.81 6.58
CA PHE A 113 -9.73 5.88 5.86
C PHE A 113 -10.98 6.56 5.32
N THR A 114 -11.65 5.88 4.41
CA THR A 114 -12.92 6.30 3.80
C THR A 114 -13.95 5.20 3.95
N LEU A 115 -15.20 5.57 4.20
CA LEU A 115 -16.31 4.60 4.19
C LEU A 115 -16.65 4.21 2.75
N ARG A 116 -17.26 3.04 2.57
CA ARG A 116 -17.81 2.64 1.28
C ARG A 116 -19.05 3.45 0.93
N VAL A 117 -19.06 4.00 -0.27
CA VAL A 117 -20.13 4.85 -0.79
C VAL A 117 -20.48 4.46 -2.21
N THR A 118 -21.69 4.81 -2.63
CA THR A 118 -22.07 4.73 -4.04
C THR A 118 -21.37 5.81 -4.85
N GLU A 119 -21.17 5.54 -6.14
CA GLU A 119 -20.64 6.50 -7.10
C GLU A 119 -21.79 7.07 -7.95
N ASP A 120 -21.65 8.32 -8.40
CA ASP A 120 -22.58 8.91 -9.36
C ASP A 120 -22.27 8.48 -10.81
N ASN A 121 -23.01 9.04 -11.78
CA ASN A 121 -22.84 8.70 -13.19
C ASN A 121 -21.48 9.13 -13.78
N GLU A 122 -20.73 9.96 -13.08
CA GLU A 122 -19.38 10.42 -13.46
C GLU A 122 -18.28 9.67 -12.69
N GLY A 123 -18.65 8.67 -11.87
CA GLY A 123 -17.74 7.89 -11.04
C GLY A 123 -17.26 8.64 -9.80
N GLN A 124 -17.93 9.73 -9.40
CA GLN A 124 -17.55 10.47 -8.20
C GLN A 124 -18.22 9.85 -6.96
N PRO A 125 -17.49 9.75 -5.83
CA PRO A 125 -18.05 9.24 -4.59
C PRO A 125 -19.16 10.17 -4.08
N THR A 126 -20.29 9.58 -3.71
CA THR A 126 -21.44 10.28 -3.12
C THR A 126 -21.41 10.21 -1.58
N ASP A 127 -22.37 10.86 -0.92
CA ASP A 127 -22.54 10.75 0.54
C ASP A 127 -23.30 9.47 0.95
N THR A 128 -23.86 8.72 0.01
CA THR A 128 -24.69 7.53 0.30
C THR A 128 -23.84 6.28 0.42
N LEU A 129 -24.08 5.47 1.45
CA LEU A 129 -23.36 4.21 1.68
C LEU A 129 -23.71 3.15 0.64
N ASP A 130 -22.73 2.35 0.22
CA ASP A 130 -22.96 1.23 -0.71
C ASP A 130 -23.67 0.05 -0.04
N GLU A 131 -24.07 -0.95 -0.84
CA GLU A 131 -24.78 -2.13 -0.34
C GLU A 131 -24.01 -2.90 0.74
N LYS A 132 -22.67 -2.96 0.62
CA LYS A 132 -21.81 -3.66 1.59
C LYS A 132 -21.73 -2.90 2.90
N ALA A 133 -21.57 -1.58 2.87
CA ALA A 133 -21.63 -0.74 4.06
C ALA A 133 -22.99 -0.83 4.74
N LEU A 134 -24.08 -0.78 3.98
CA LEU A 134 -25.45 -0.91 4.53
C LEU A 134 -25.70 -2.28 5.17
N HIS A 135 -25.05 -3.34 4.68
CA HIS A 135 -25.08 -4.65 5.34
C HIS A 135 -24.45 -4.58 6.73
N VAL A 136 -23.22 -4.03 6.82
CA VAL A 136 -22.54 -3.83 8.11
C VAL A 136 -23.36 -2.94 9.04
N MET A 137 -23.95 -1.86 8.53
CA MET A 137 -24.82 -0.97 9.34
C MET A 137 -25.97 -1.74 10.00
N LYS A 138 -26.61 -2.66 9.27
CA LYS A 138 -27.67 -3.51 9.83
C LYS A 138 -27.15 -4.47 10.89
N GLU A 139 -25.98 -5.08 10.68
CA GLU A 139 -25.37 -6.02 11.63
C GLU A 139 -25.03 -5.35 12.96
N ILE A 140 -24.52 -4.11 12.92
CA ILE A 140 -24.24 -3.31 14.12
C ILE A 140 -25.49 -2.60 14.67
N GLY A 141 -26.64 -2.75 14.01
CA GLY A 141 -27.91 -2.13 14.41
C GLY A 141 -27.96 -0.61 14.24
N SER A 142 -27.13 -0.04 13.37
CA SER A 142 -27.19 1.36 12.95
C SER A 142 -28.27 1.55 11.88
N SER A 143 -28.92 2.71 11.89
CA SER A 143 -29.84 3.14 10.83
C SER A 143 -29.18 4.12 9.84
N ALA A 144 -27.87 4.35 9.95
CA ALA A 144 -27.15 5.27 9.09
C ALA A 144 -27.15 4.78 7.64
N THR A 145 -27.45 5.69 6.72
CA THR A 145 -27.46 5.44 5.27
C THR A 145 -26.50 6.35 4.52
N THR A 146 -25.98 7.39 5.18
CA THR A 146 -25.00 8.32 4.63
C THR A 146 -23.72 8.37 5.45
N VAL A 147 -22.64 8.88 4.87
CA VAL A 147 -21.37 9.09 5.58
C VAL A 147 -21.56 10.11 6.71
N ALA A 148 -22.35 11.17 6.46
CA ALA A 148 -22.67 12.17 7.48
C ALA A 148 -23.36 11.56 8.71
N GLU A 149 -24.34 10.68 8.51
CA GLU A 149 -25.02 9.95 9.59
C GLU A 149 -24.07 8.98 10.30
N ALA A 150 -23.33 8.18 9.53
CA ALA A 150 -22.40 7.19 10.06
C ALA A 150 -21.33 7.82 10.96
N ARG A 151 -20.83 9.01 10.59
CA ARG A 151 -19.85 9.76 11.39
C ARG A 151 -20.39 10.21 12.75
N ALA A 152 -21.70 10.45 12.85
CA ALA A 152 -22.36 10.87 14.09
C ALA A 152 -22.87 9.70 14.94
N ASP A 153 -22.95 8.49 14.38
CA ASP A 153 -23.48 7.30 15.05
C ASP A 153 -22.43 6.65 15.98
N GLU A 154 -22.76 6.58 17.27
CA GLU A 154 -21.90 5.96 18.29
C GLU A 154 -21.68 4.46 18.07
N LYS A 155 -22.62 3.75 17.42
CA LYS A 155 -22.47 2.33 17.09
C LYS A 155 -21.40 2.13 16.01
N VAL A 156 -21.35 3.04 15.05
CA VAL A 156 -20.32 3.02 14.00
C VAL A 156 -18.95 3.31 14.59
N LYS A 157 -18.85 4.29 15.50
CA LYS A 157 -17.58 4.58 16.20
C LYS A 157 -17.12 3.36 17.01
N ALA A 158 -18.02 2.77 17.80
CA ALA A 158 -17.69 1.58 18.58
C ALA A 158 -17.26 0.38 17.70
N TYR A 159 -17.84 0.23 16.51
CA TYR A 159 -17.42 -0.78 15.55
C TYR A 159 -16.02 -0.52 14.99
N LEU A 160 -15.67 0.74 14.71
CA LEU A 160 -14.35 1.12 14.21
C LEU A 160 -13.24 1.05 15.28
N ASP A 161 -13.62 1.17 16.56
CA ASP A 161 -12.70 1.12 17.71
C ASP A 161 -12.51 -0.31 18.29
N ALA A 162 -13.31 -1.29 17.85
CA ALA A 162 -13.31 -2.67 18.36
C ALA A 162 -12.15 -3.50 17.81
#